data_AF-A0A418CMW6-F1
#
_entry.id   AF-A0A418CMW6-F1
#
_cell.length_a   1.000
_cell.length_b   1.000
_cell.length_c   1.000
_cell.angle_alpha   90.00
_cell.angle_beta   90.00
_cell.angle_gamma   90.00
#
_symmetry.space_group_name_H-M   'P 1'
#
loop_
_entity.id
_entity.type
_entity.pdbx_description
1 polymer ?
#
loop_
_entity_poly.entity_id
_entity_poly.type
_entity_poly.pdbx_seq_one_letter_code
_entity_poly.pdbx_strand_id
1 'polypeptide(L)'
;MCHRFAVHELLFGASVDASPPANDTPHIDEVPGESYGALVTTSGYAYWTLPPTSSGFVIQAAAIPHTVPTVGYLLREPASPGRLKIELVRPILQRNSAALGLKNPLSLLPRLKRGESLVMPDGTVMSPELCLASPRPGRVVLILGDTSNALESAFATLSQDDMVDVVVHEATNACLPCDVATGLTKESVEINTKAHGHSTPDMAGAFARAIKCKRLILNHFSSRYKGDGSTDSMDVMDQVRQLAVASFGSDDVVCARDFMQVTVALRSSEA
;
A
#
# COMPACT_ATOMS: atom_id res chain seq x y z
N MET A 1 6.13 -11.08 -26.12
CA MET A 1 7.18 -11.24 -25.10
C MET A 1 6.65 -12.29 -24.13
N CYS A 2 7.32 -13.43 -23.96
CA CYS A 2 7.03 -14.32 -22.84
C CYS A 2 7.61 -13.68 -21.59
N HIS A 3 6.75 -13.30 -20.65
CA HIS A 3 7.19 -12.82 -19.35
C HIS A 3 7.50 -14.05 -18.50
N ARG A 4 8.79 -14.23 -18.15
CA ARG A 4 9.18 -15.24 -17.17
C ARG A 4 8.68 -14.81 -15.79
N PHE A 5 8.19 -15.76 -15.00
CA PHE A 5 7.72 -15.52 -13.64
C PHE A 5 8.31 -16.54 -12.68
N ALA A 6 8.41 -16.19 -11.40
CA ALA A 6 8.83 -17.09 -10.34
C ALA A 6 7.64 -17.34 -9.39
N VAL A 7 7.49 -18.57 -8.92
CA VAL A 7 6.52 -18.91 -7.86
C VAL A 7 7.27 -18.98 -6.54
N HIS A 8 6.98 -18.04 -5.65
CA HIS A 8 7.57 -18.01 -4.32
C HIS A 8 6.63 -18.63 -3.30
N GLU A 9 7.19 -19.37 -2.35
CA GLU A 9 6.43 -20.04 -1.30
C GLU A 9 6.51 -19.24 0.01
N LEU A 10 5.38 -19.08 0.71
CA LEU A 10 5.34 -18.43 2.01
C LEU A 10 5.15 -19.50 3.10
N LEU A 11 6.18 -19.68 3.92
CA LEU A 11 6.19 -20.71 4.97
C LEU A 11 5.67 -20.12 6.29
N PHE A 12 4.62 -20.74 6.84
CA PHE A 12 3.99 -20.34 8.10
C PHE A 12 4.64 -21.07 9.28
N GLY A 13 5.59 -20.43 9.98
CA GLY A 13 6.24 -20.98 11.17
C GLY A 13 7.48 -21.84 10.91
N ALA A 14 8.09 -22.36 11.99
CA ALA A 14 9.34 -23.14 11.96
C ALA A 14 9.14 -24.64 11.69
N SER A 15 7.90 -25.14 11.66
CA SER A 15 7.60 -26.51 11.25
C SER A 15 7.58 -26.57 9.74
N VAL A 16 8.77 -26.79 9.19
CA VAL A 16 9.03 -27.14 7.80
C VAL A 16 8.30 -28.45 7.51
N ASP A 17 7.10 -28.38 6.96
CA ASP A 17 6.65 -29.49 6.14
C ASP A 17 7.47 -29.37 4.85
N ALA A 18 8.60 -30.09 4.78
CA ALA A 18 9.52 -30.12 3.64
C ALA A 18 8.92 -30.87 2.43
N SER A 19 7.58 -30.93 2.39
CA SER A 19 6.83 -31.53 1.30
C SER A 19 7.10 -30.67 0.06
N PRO A 20 7.57 -31.25 -1.06
CA PRO A 20 7.82 -30.51 -2.28
C PRO A 20 6.53 -29.80 -2.73
N PRO A 21 6.64 -28.63 -3.39
CA PRO A 21 5.48 -27.93 -3.90
C PRO A 21 4.63 -28.90 -4.73
N ALA A 22 3.30 -28.87 -4.56
CA ALA A 22 2.38 -29.83 -5.16
C ALA A 22 2.41 -29.89 -6.71
N ASN A 23 3.13 -28.96 -7.35
CA ASN A 23 3.43 -28.96 -8.77
C ASN A 23 4.87 -29.42 -9.03
N ASP A 24 5.06 -30.71 -9.34
CA ASP A 24 6.36 -31.25 -9.73
C ASP A 24 6.83 -30.77 -11.12
N THR A 25 5.90 -30.25 -11.95
CA THR A 25 6.21 -29.76 -13.30
C THR A 25 6.00 -28.24 -13.38
N PRO A 26 7.08 -27.43 -13.41
CA PRO A 26 6.96 -26.00 -13.57
C PRO A 26 6.40 -25.63 -14.95
N HIS A 27 5.71 -24.51 -15.04
CA HIS A 27 5.27 -23.97 -16.33
C HIS A 27 6.48 -23.61 -17.20
N ILE A 28 6.36 -23.61 -18.55
CA ILE A 28 7.50 -23.32 -19.46
C ILE A 28 8.12 -21.93 -19.26
N ASP A 29 7.31 -20.98 -18.78
CA ASP A 29 7.72 -19.61 -18.44
C ASP A 29 8.08 -19.43 -16.96
N GLU A 30 7.96 -20.48 -16.15
CA GLU A 30 8.30 -20.46 -14.74
C GLU A 30 9.82 -20.64 -14.55
N VAL A 31 10.41 -19.74 -13.78
CA VAL A 31 11.78 -19.85 -13.28
C VAL A 31 11.75 -20.23 -11.80
N PRO A 32 12.83 -20.84 -11.26
CA PRO A 32 12.90 -21.21 -9.85
C PRO A 32 12.60 -20.01 -8.95
N GLY A 33 11.67 -20.18 -8.01
CA GLY A 33 11.39 -19.21 -6.96
C GLY A 33 12.17 -19.47 -5.67
N GLU A 34 11.75 -18.80 -4.61
CA GLU A 34 12.35 -18.89 -3.28
C GLU A 34 11.25 -19.08 -2.23
N SER A 35 11.57 -19.80 -1.15
CA SER A 35 10.69 -19.94 0.01
C SER A 35 11.04 -18.87 1.05
N TYR A 36 10.03 -18.16 1.54
CA TYR A 36 10.17 -17.12 2.55
C TYR A 36 9.57 -17.57 3.89
N GLY A 37 10.39 -17.59 4.93
CA GLY A 37 9.94 -17.88 6.30
C GLY A 37 9.19 -16.71 6.91
N ALA A 38 8.11 -17.01 7.64
CA ALA A 38 7.35 -15.99 8.36
C ALA A 38 8.17 -15.36 9.49
N LEU A 39 8.13 -14.03 9.54
CA LEU A 39 8.44 -13.24 10.73
C LEU A 39 7.17 -13.10 11.57
N VAL A 40 7.32 -12.86 12.87
CA VAL A 40 6.20 -12.76 13.80
C VAL A 40 6.24 -11.41 14.51
N THR A 41 5.12 -10.70 14.55
CA THR A 41 5.00 -9.44 15.31
C THR A 41 4.98 -9.72 16.81
N THR A 42 5.14 -8.70 17.65
CA THR A 42 4.99 -8.83 19.10
C THR A 42 3.58 -9.32 19.51
N SER A 43 2.58 -9.06 18.68
CA SER A 43 1.21 -9.53 18.85
C SER A 43 0.97 -10.95 18.31
N GLY A 44 2.00 -11.63 17.79
CA GLY A 44 1.90 -13.02 17.33
C GLY A 44 1.45 -13.20 15.88
N TYR A 45 1.27 -12.12 15.11
CA TYR A 45 0.82 -12.21 13.72
C TYR A 45 1.99 -12.45 12.76
N ALA A 46 1.80 -13.36 11.80
CA ALA A 46 2.79 -13.70 10.79
C ALA A 46 2.83 -12.68 9.65
N TYR A 47 4.04 -12.32 9.21
CA TYR A 47 4.29 -11.49 8.04
C TYR A 47 5.60 -11.88 7.35
N TRP A 48 5.75 -11.50 6.08
CA TRP A 48 6.93 -11.75 5.26
C TRP A 48 7.40 -10.43 4.65
N THR A 49 8.71 -10.29 4.49
CA THR A 49 9.30 -9.19 3.71
C THR A 49 9.80 -9.79 2.40
N LEU A 50 9.20 -9.35 1.29
CA LEU A 50 9.57 -9.80 -0.04
C LEU A 50 10.90 -9.15 -0.48
N PRO A 51 11.62 -9.76 -1.44
CA PRO A 51 12.88 -9.22 -1.92
C PRO A 51 12.71 -7.80 -2.49
N PRO A 52 13.71 -6.93 -2.33
CA PRO A 52 13.64 -5.56 -2.81
C PRO A 52 13.50 -5.52 -4.33
N THR A 53 12.61 -4.65 -4.80
CA THR A 53 12.40 -4.44 -6.24
C THR A 53 13.51 -3.56 -6.84
N SER A 54 13.72 -3.63 -8.15
CA SER A 54 14.62 -2.71 -8.87
C SER A 54 14.24 -1.23 -8.71
N SER A 55 12.96 -0.95 -8.44
CA SER A 55 12.41 0.36 -8.11
C SER A 55 12.62 0.80 -6.65
N GLY A 56 13.17 -0.05 -5.79
CA GLY A 56 13.44 0.26 -4.39
C GLY A 56 12.22 0.19 -3.45
N PHE A 57 11.08 -0.34 -3.91
CA PHE A 57 9.92 -0.59 -3.05
C PHE A 57 10.24 -1.68 -2.03
N VAL A 58 9.76 -1.47 -0.81
CA VAL A 58 9.70 -2.50 0.24
C VAL A 58 8.29 -3.06 0.24
N ILE A 59 8.16 -4.35 -0.01
CA ILE A 59 6.86 -5.04 -0.05
C ILE A 59 6.82 -6.03 1.11
N GLN A 60 5.78 -5.94 1.92
CA GLN A 60 5.50 -6.89 2.99
C GLN A 60 4.19 -7.60 2.73
N ALA A 61 4.14 -8.90 2.96
CA ALA A 61 2.90 -9.67 2.97
C ALA A 61 2.53 -10.03 4.41
N ALA A 62 1.26 -10.15 4.74
CA ALA A 62 0.84 -10.71 6.03
C ALA A 62 -0.40 -11.59 5.86
N ALA A 63 -0.48 -12.60 6.73
CA ALA A 63 -1.62 -13.50 6.75
C ALA A 63 -2.87 -12.73 7.18
N ILE A 64 -3.98 -12.98 6.49
CA ILE A 64 -5.29 -12.41 6.82
C ILE A 64 -6.32 -13.53 6.93
N PRO A 65 -7.30 -13.46 7.85
CA PRO A 65 -8.30 -14.50 8.02
C PRO A 65 -9.23 -14.58 6.82
N HIS A 66 -9.34 -15.77 6.23
CA HIS A 66 -10.29 -16.10 5.17
C HIS A 66 -10.58 -17.62 5.22
N THR A 67 -11.46 -18.14 4.35
CA THR A 67 -11.77 -19.59 4.31
C THR A 67 -10.59 -20.45 3.88
N VAL A 68 -9.65 -19.88 3.13
CA VAL A 68 -8.40 -20.50 2.66
C VAL A 68 -7.21 -19.59 2.97
N PRO A 69 -5.97 -20.10 2.98
CA PRO A 69 -4.77 -19.28 3.22
C PRO A 69 -4.72 -18.08 2.28
N THR A 70 -4.79 -16.89 2.85
CA THR A 70 -4.87 -15.63 2.13
C THR A 70 -3.91 -14.62 2.75
N VAL A 71 -3.38 -13.73 1.92
CA VAL A 71 -2.46 -12.67 2.34
C VAL A 71 -2.91 -11.31 1.84
N GLY A 72 -2.58 -10.26 2.60
CA GLY A 72 -2.58 -8.89 2.10
C GLY A 72 -1.14 -8.44 1.81
N TYR A 73 -1.00 -7.33 1.10
CA TYR A 73 0.29 -6.74 0.71
C TYR A 73 0.37 -5.27 1.09
N LEU A 74 1.44 -4.91 1.79
CA LEU A 74 1.79 -3.54 2.13
C LEU A 74 3.00 -3.10 1.30
N LEU A 75 2.79 -2.11 0.45
CA LEU A 75 3.78 -1.55 -0.46
C LEU A 75 4.25 -0.21 0.10
N ARG A 76 5.54 -0.10 0.39
CA ARG A 76 6.19 1.16 0.75
C ARG A 76 7.11 1.61 -0.37
N GLU A 77 6.80 2.77 -0.93
CA GLU A 77 7.68 3.46 -1.85
C GLU A 77 8.88 4.04 -1.08
N PRO A 78 10.10 4.03 -1.64
CA PRO A 78 11.25 4.67 -1.01
C PRO A 78 11.05 6.18 -0.90
N ALA A 79 11.59 6.78 0.15
CA ALA A 79 11.60 8.23 0.29
C ALA A 79 12.35 8.88 -0.88
N SER A 80 11.82 9.99 -1.39
CA SER A 80 12.50 10.75 -2.45
C SER A 80 13.34 11.88 -1.84
N PRO A 81 14.51 12.20 -2.43
CA PRO A 81 15.31 13.33 -1.99
C PRO A 81 14.48 14.62 -1.93
N GLY A 82 14.73 15.42 -0.90
CA GLY A 82 14.04 16.70 -0.73
C GLY A 82 14.28 17.66 -1.89
N ARG A 83 13.42 18.67 -2.00
CA ARG A 83 13.57 19.68 -3.06
C ARG A 83 14.89 20.43 -2.86
N LEU A 84 15.60 20.67 -3.96
CA LEU A 84 16.81 21.49 -3.92
C LEU A 84 16.46 22.95 -3.58
N LYS A 85 17.12 23.51 -2.58
CA LYS A 85 17.06 24.93 -2.20
C LYS A 85 17.91 25.72 -3.19
N ILE A 86 17.36 25.93 -4.39
CA ILE A 86 18.10 26.53 -5.51
C ILE A 86 18.68 27.91 -5.17
N GLU A 87 18.00 28.67 -4.31
CA GLU A 87 18.44 29.99 -3.87
C GLU A 87 19.74 29.95 -3.04
N LEU A 88 20.01 28.85 -2.33
CA LEU A 88 21.28 28.67 -1.60
C LEU A 88 22.38 28.13 -2.51
N VAL A 89 22.02 27.24 -3.44
CA VAL A 89 22.98 26.49 -4.26
C VAL A 89 23.47 27.31 -5.46
N ARG A 90 22.58 28.06 -6.10
CA ARG A 90 22.88 28.81 -7.33
C ARG A 90 23.99 29.86 -7.14
N PRO A 91 24.01 30.68 -6.07
CA PRO A 91 25.08 31.65 -5.85
C PRO A 91 26.45 30.99 -5.66
N ILE A 92 26.50 29.85 -4.95
CA ILE A 92 27.73 29.09 -4.70
C ILE A 92 28.29 28.52 -6.01
N LEU A 93 27.42 27.97 -6.87
CA LEU A 93 27.84 27.46 -8.18
C LEU A 93 28.29 28.56 -9.13
N GLN A 94 27.62 29.72 -9.11
CA GLN A 94 27.94 30.85 -9.98
C GLN A 94 29.32 31.44 -9.66
N ARG A 95 29.63 31.68 -8.38
CA ARG A 95 30.94 32.25 -7.98
C ARG A 95 32.11 31.30 -8.26
N ASN A 96 31.87 29.99 -8.29
CA ASN A 96 32.89 28.98 -8.59
C ASN A 96 32.94 28.57 -10.07
N SER A 97 32.05 29.09 -10.92
CA SER A 97 31.86 28.62 -12.30
C SER A 97 33.13 28.65 -13.15
N ALA A 98 33.92 29.72 -13.06
CA ALA A 98 35.17 29.86 -13.81
C ALA A 98 36.23 28.84 -13.37
N ALA A 99 36.31 28.53 -12.08
CA ALA A 99 37.30 27.59 -11.51
C ALA A 99 36.86 26.12 -11.63
N LEU A 100 35.57 25.84 -11.79
CA LEU A 100 35.03 24.49 -11.94
C LEU A 100 35.36 23.86 -13.31
N GLY A 101 35.66 24.66 -14.34
CA GLY A 101 35.97 24.16 -15.69
C GLY A 101 34.83 23.40 -16.38
N LEU A 102 33.60 23.49 -15.85
CA LEU A 102 32.42 22.81 -16.38
C LEU A 102 31.65 23.72 -17.33
N LYS A 103 31.20 23.17 -18.47
CA LYS A 103 30.31 23.89 -19.41
C LYS A 103 28.99 24.31 -18.76
N ASN A 104 28.51 23.54 -17.78
CA ASN A 104 27.31 23.85 -17.01
C ASN A 104 27.52 23.50 -15.52
N PRO A 105 27.68 24.48 -14.61
CA PRO A 105 27.82 24.25 -13.17
C PRO A 105 26.63 23.51 -12.56
N LEU A 106 25.44 23.60 -13.16
CA LEU A 106 24.23 22.90 -12.68
C LEU A 106 24.29 21.39 -12.91
N SER A 107 25.25 20.89 -13.70
CA SER A 107 25.48 19.44 -13.87
C SER A 107 25.89 18.73 -12.58
N LEU A 108 26.29 19.48 -11.55
CA LEU A 108 26.62 18.97 -10.22
C LEU A 108 25.40 18.73 -9.32
N LEU A 109 24.24 19.30 -9.63
CA LEU A 109 23.03 19.17 -8.81
C LEU A 109 22.53 17.72 -8.62
N PRO A 110 22.59 16.83 -9.63
CA PRO A 110 22.23 15.42 -9.44
C PRO A 110 23.12 14.72 -8.40
N ARG A 111 24.38 15.13 -8.23
CA ARG A 111 25.29 14.56 -7.23
C ARG A 111 24.81 14.89 -5.81
N LEU A 112 24.47 16.16 -5.58
CA LEU A 112 23.84 16.60 -4.32
C LEU A 112 22.56 15.82 -4.01
N LYS A 113 21.70 15.64 -5.02
CA LYS A 113 20.45 14.86 -4.87
C LYS A 113 20.68 13.38 -4.57
N ARG A 114 21.84 12.81 -4.90
CA ARG A 114 22.23 11.45 -4.52
C ARG A 114 22.86 11.36 -3.12
N GLY A 115 22.98 12.48 -2.41
CA GLY A 115 23.60 12.52 -1.10
C GLY A 115 25.11 12.79 -1.12
N GLU A 116 25.70 13.15 -2.28
CA GLU A 116 27.12 13.49 -2.35
C GLU A 116 27.37 14.93 -1.89
N SER A 117 28.27 15.12 -0.92
CA SER A 117 28.81 16.44 -0.57
C SER A 117 29.82 16.90 -1.61
N LEU A 118 29.73 18.16 -2.02
CA LEU A 118 30.59 18.75 -3.03
C LEU A 118 31.46 19.85 -2.41
N VAL A 119 32.78 19.72 -2.56
CA VAL A 119 33.74 20.76 -2.17
C VAL A 119 34.02 21.63 -3.38
N MET A 120 33.78 22.93 -3.25
CA MET A 120 34.00 23.93 -4.28
C MET A 120 35.46 24.41 -4.28
N PRO A 121 35.97 24.95 -5.41
CA PRO A 121 37.31 25.53 -5.50
C PRO A 121 37.62 26.64 -4.49
N ASP A 122 36.61 27.39 -4.05
CA ASP A 122 36.73 28.40 -2.99
C ASP A 122 36.78 27.81 -1.56
N GLY A 123 36.80 26.49 -1.41
CA GLY A 123 36.79 25.76 -0.13
C GLY A 123 35.40 25.53 0.46
N THR A 124 34.33 26.00 -0.18
CA THR A 124 32.97 25.85 0.34
C THR A 124 32.45 24.45 0.14
N VAL A 125 31.90 23.87 1.21
CA VAL A 125 31.29 22.55 1.17
C VAL A 125 29.78 22.68 1.01
N MET A 126 29.26 22.20 -0.11
CA MET A 126 27.84 22.02 -0.33
C MET A 126 27.46 20.62 0.11
N SER A 127 26.80 20.49 1.27
CA SER A 127 26.27 19.21 1.73
C SER A 127 24.78 19.07 1.38
N PRO A 128 24.28 17.84 1.18
CA PRO A 128 22.86 17.59 0.92
C PRO A 128 21.94 18.18 1.99
N GLU A 129 22.34 18.16 3.25
CA GLU A 129 21.53 18.63 4.39
C GLU A 129 21.30 20.15 4.34
N LEU A 130 22.32 20.90 3.89
CA LEU A 130 22.22 22.35 3.70
C LEU A 130 21.48 22.70 2.41
N CYS A 131 21.71 21.91 1.35
CA CYS A 131 21.27 22.24 -0.01
C CYS A 131 19.88 21.67 -0.37
N LEU A 132 19.41 20.64 0.34
CA LEU A 132 18.11 20.03 0.12
C LEU A 132 17.15 20.38 1.27
N ALA A 133 15.86 20.38 0.98
CA ALA A 133 14.83 20.27 2.00
C ALA A 133 14.81 18.85 2.59
N SER A 134 14.02 18.63 3.64
CA SER A 134 13.81 17.30 4.20
C SER A 134 13.34 16.31 3.12
N PRO A 135 13.78 15.04 3.18
CA PRO A 135 13.29 13.99 2.28
C PRO A 135 11.77 13.94 2.29
N ARG A 136 11.17 13.71 1.11
CA ARG A 136 9.73 13.50 1.02
C ARG A 136 9.45 12.03 1.27
N PRO A 137 8.62 11.69 2.28
CA PRO A 137 8.26 10.30 2.53
C PRO A 137 7.63 9.67 1.30
N GLY A 138 7.95 8.41 1.05
CA GLY A 138 7.30 7.64 -0.02
C GLY A 138 5.84 7.34 0.32
N ARG A 139 5.06 6.99 -0.71
CA ARG A 139 3.68 6.54 -0.54
C ARG A 139 3.63 5.15 0.09
N VAL A 140 2.57 4.91 0.85
CA VAL A 140 2.28 3.62 1.48
C VAL A 140 0.90 3.16 1.06
N VAL A 141 0.82 2.01 0.40
CA VAL A 141 -0.43 1.42 -0.10
C VAL A 141 -0.59 0.02 0.49
N LEU A 142 -1.74 -0.23 1.11
CA LEU A 142 -2.13 -1.54 1.62
C LEU A 142 -3.21 -2.13 0.71
N ILE A 143 -3.00 -3.33 0.21
CA ILE A 143 -3.94 -4.07 -0.63
C ILE A 143 -4.26 -5.37 0.09
N LEU A 144 -5.50 -5.53 0.52
CA LEU A 144 -5.95 -6.75 1.15
C LEU A 144 -6.59 -7.67 0.11
N GLY A 145 -6.35 -8.97 0.23
CA GLY A 145 -7.21 -9.98 -0.38
C GLY A 145 -8.50 -10.14 0.41
N ASP A 146 -9.26 -11.18 0.07
CA ASP A 146 -10.49 -11.51 0.76
C ASP A 146 -10.23 -11.80 2.23
N THR A 147 -11.07 -11.27 3.12
CA THR A 147 -10.90 -11.45 4.55
C THR A 147 -12.19 -11.25 5.34
N SER A 148 -12.34 -12.04 6.42
CA SER A 148 -13.41 -11.90 7.40
C SER A 148 -13.03 -11.05 8.61
N ASN A 149 -11.75 -10.74 8.81
CA ASN A 149 -11.31 -9.85 9.89
C ASN A 149 -9.88 -9.32 9.66
N ALA A 150 -9.76 -8.19 8.98
CA ALA A 150 -8.45 -7.57 8.73
C ALA A 150 -7.71 -7.12 10.01
N LEU A 151 -8.41 -6.91 11.14
CA LEU A 151 -7.79 -6.56 12.41
C LEU A 151 -6.98 -7.73 13.02
N GLU A 152 -7.28 -8.97 12.64
CA GLU A 152 -6.51 -10.15 13.03
C GLU A 152 -5.34 -10.40 12.06
N SER A 153 -4.56 -9.36 11.80
CA SER A 153 -3.39 -9.43 10.92
C SER A 153 -2.26 -8.56 11.44
N ALA A 154 -1.05 -8.79 10.91
CA ALA A 154 0.11 -7.95 11.23
C ALA A 154 -0.11 -6.47 10.85
N PHE A 155 -1.01 -6.18 9.90
CA PHE A 155 -1.31 -4.81 9.48
C PHE A 155 -2.00 -3.98 10.56
N ALA A 156 -2.68 -4.61 11.53
CA ALA A 156 -3.26 -3.90 12.67
C ALA A 156 -2.19 -3.39 13.64
N THR A 157 -0.96 -3.90 13.55
CA THR A 157 0.18 -3.54 14.42
C THR A 157 1.14 -2.54 13.79
N LEU A 158 0.80 -1.99 12.63
CA LEU A 158 1.60 -0.94 11.98
C LEU A 158 1.82 0.22 12.95
N SER A 159 3.05 0.75 12.97
CA SER A 159 3.40 1.81 13.91
C SER A 159 2.56 3.06 13.63
N GLN A 160 2.37 3.92 14.62
CA GLN A 160 1.65 5.18 14.40
C GLN A 160 2.35 6.10 13.38
N ASP A 161 3.65 5.89 13.14
CA ASP A 161 4.44 6.61 12.14
C ASP A 161 4.26 6.03 10.73
N ASP A 162 3.79 4.79 10.61
CA ASP A 162 3.39 4.13 9.36
C ASP A 162 1.99 4.56 8.93
N MET A 163 1.79 5.87 8.71
CA MET A 163 0.55 6.34 8.08
C MET A 163 0.37 5.61 6.75
N VAL A 164 -0.83 5.08 6.47
CA VAL A 164 -1.15 4.41 5.21
C VAL A 164 -1.90 5.41 4.31
N ASP A 165 -1.43 5.66 3.08
CA ASP A 165 -2.12 6.62 2.21
C ASP A 165 -3.40 6.03 1.63
N VAL A 166 -3.37 4.76 1.24
CA VAL A 166 -4.51 4.07 0.61
C VAL A 166 -4.61 2.65 1.12
N VAL A 167 -5.82 2.24 1.49
CA VAL A 167 -6.18 0.84 1.76
C VAL A 167 -7.17 0.40 0.70
N VAL A 168 -6.88 -0.72 0.04
CA VAL A 168 -7.85 -1.45 -0.79
C VAL A 168 -8.36 -2.62 0.04
N HIS A 169 -9.68 -2.65 0.29
CA HIS A 169 -10.33 -3.63 1.15
C HIS A 169 -11.59 -4.17 0.48
N GLU A 170 -11.84 -5.48 0.60
CA GLU A 170 -13.09 -6.05 0.13
C GLU A 170 -14.31 -5.57 0.94
N ALA A 171 -15.47 -5.48 0.29
CA ALA A 171 -16.74 -5.16 0.93
C ALA A 171 -17.86 -5.96 0.28
N THR A 172 -17.78 -7.28 0.41
CA THR A 172 -18.62 -8.23 -0.34
C THR A 172 -20.11 -8.04 -0.08
N ASN A 173 -20.53 -7.95 1.18
CA ASN A 173 -21.95 -7.80 1.53
C ASN A 173 -22.19 -6.53 2.35
N ALA A 174 -23.26 -5.81 2.04
CA ALA A 174 -23.73 -4.65 2.78
C ALA A 174 -25.14 -4.88 3.32
N CYS A 175 -25.43 -4.33 4.51
CA CYS A 175 -26.78 -4.27 5.05
C CYS A 175 -27.41 -2.94 4.64
N LEU A 176 -28.14 -2.95 3.53
CA LEU A 176 -28.74 -1.74 2.95
C LEU A 176 -30.13 -1.46 3.55
N PRO A 177 -30.68 -0.24 3.41
CA PRO A 177 -32.03 0.08 3.87
C PRO A 177 -33.12 -0.87 3.37
N CYS A 178 -32.98 -1.40 2.13
CA CYS A 178 -33.89 -2.40 1.59
C CYS A 178 -33.78 -3.76 2.30
N ASP A 179 -32.58 -4.14 2.74
CA ASP A 179 -32.36 -5.36 3.52
C ASP A 179 -33.01 -5.21 4.91
N VAL A 180 -32.82 -4.05 5.55
CA VAL A 180 -33.45 -3.75 6.84
C VAL A 180 -34.98 -3.82 6.75
N ALA A 181 -35.56 -3.33 5.64
CA ALA A 181 -37.00 -3.42 5.40
C ALA A 181 -37.54 -4.86 5.29
N THR A 182 -36.68 -5.82 4.92
CA THR A 182 -37.02 -7.26 4.88
C THR A 182 -36.79 -7.97 6.22
N GLY A 183 -36.35 -7.24 7.25
CA GLY A 183 -36.10 -7.76 8.59
C GLY A 183 -34.66 -8.19 8.86
N LEU A 184 -33.73 -7.97 7.92
CA LEU A 184 -32.31 -8.23 8.16
C LEU A 184 -31.73 -7.17 9.09
N THR A 185 -30.89 -7.60 10.02
CA THR A 185 -30.13 -6.70 10.89
C THR A 185 -28.69 -6.60 10.41
N LYS A 186 -28.04 -5.47 10.70
CA LYS A 186 -26.59 -5.27 10.43
C LYS A 186 -25.75 -6.41 11.00
N GLU A 187 -26.06 -6.83 12.22
CA GLU A 187 -25.40 -7.95 12.90
C GLU A 187 -25.58 -9.28 12.16
N SER A 188 -26.81 -9.60 11.72
CA SER A 188 -27.07 -10.84 10.98
C SER A 188 -26.30 -10.90 9.65
N VAL A 189 -26.23 -9.77 8.93
CA VAL A 189 -25.46 -9.67 7.67
C VAL A 189 -23.97 -9.80 7.96
N GLU A 190 -23.46 -9.16 9.00
CA GLU A 190 -22.05 -9.26 9.39
C GLU A 190 -21.65 -10.68 9.77
N ILE A 191 -22.43 -11.36 10.61
CA ILE A 191 -22.19 -12.76 11.01
C ILE A 191 -22.16 -13.66 9.78
N ASN A 192 -23.15 -13.56 8.90
CA ASN A 192 -23.21 -14.36 7.68
C ASN A 192 -22.02 -14.07 6.76
N THR A 193 -21.61 -12.81 6.64
CA THR A 193 -20.50 -12.39 5.78
C THR A 193 -19.17 -12.94 6.29
N LYS A 194 -18.94 -12.86 7.60
CA LYS A 194 -17.77 -13.44 8.27
C LYS A 194 -17.72 -14.96 8.12
N ALA A 195 -18.87 -15.63 8.22
CA ALA A 195 -18.96 -17.09 8.06
C ALA A 195 -18.53 -17.56 6.65
N HIS A 196 -18.71 -16.72 5.64
CA HIS A 196 -18.23 -16.96 4.27
C HIS A 196 -16.80 -16.44 4.02
N GLY A 197 -16.10 -15.99 5.07
CA GLY A 197 -14.73 -15.48 4.95
C GLY A 197 -14.62 -14.05 4.44
N HIS A 198 -15.70 -13.28 4.39
CA HIS A 198 -15.73 -11.95 3.77
C HIS A 198 -15.99 -10.82 4.76
N SER A 199 -15.89 -9.58 4.27
CA SER A 199 -16.11 -8.35 5.04
C SER A 199 -17.29 -7.53 4.55
N THR A 200 -17.85 -6.75 5.47
CA THR A 200 -18.84 -5.71 5.16
C THR A 200 -18.17 -4.34 5.01
N PRO A 201 -18.83 -3.34 4.39
CA PRO A 201 -18.31 -1.97 4.33
C PRO A 201 -17.99 -1.39 5.71
N ASP A 202 -18.79 -1.71 6.72
CA ASP A 202 -18.57 -1.27 8.10
C ASP A 202 -17.28 -1.83 8.69
N MET A 203 -16.98 -3.10 8.43
CA MET A 203 -15.74 -3.75 8.86
C MET A 203 -14.53 -3.11 8.16
N ALA A 204 -14.63 -2.87 6.85
CA ALA A 204 -13.58 -2.20 6.09
C ALA A 204 -13.32 -0.78 6.61
N GLY A 205 -14.38 -0.01 6.89
CA GLY A 205 -14.29 1.33 7.49
C GLY A 205 -13.67 1.30 8.88
N ALA A 206 -14.08 0.36 9.74
CA ALA A 206 -13.52 0.21 11.08
C ALA A 206 -12.02 -0.14 11.05
N PHE A 207 -11.60 -1.01 10.13
CA PHE A 207 -10.20 -1.34 9.92
C PHE A 207 -9.41 -0.10 9.44
N ALA A 208 -9.90 0.59 8.41
CA ALA A 208 -9.29 1.82 7.88
C ALA A 208 -9.07 2.88 8.96
N ARG A 209 -10.03 3.04 9.87
CA ARG A 209 -9.94 3.92 11.04
C ARG A 209 -8.88 3.44 12.03
N ALA A 210 -8.85 2.15 12.34
CA ALA A 210 -7.92 1.57 13.30
C ALA A 210 -6.46 1.77 12.87
N ILE A 211 -6.16 1.61 11.59
CA ILE A 211 -4.81 1.82 11.03
C ILE A 211 -4.54 3.27 10.60
N LYS A 212 -5.47 4.19 10.86
CA LYS A 212 -5.38 5.62 10.51
C LYS A 212 -5.00 5.87 9.04
N CYS A 213 -5.58 5.10 8.11
CA CYS A 213 -5.31 5.36 6.70
C CYS A 213 -5.94 6.68 6.25
N LYS A 214 -5.44 7.28 5.18
CA LYS A 214 -6.03 8.51 4.62
C LYS A 214 -7.25 8.24 3.76
N ARG A 215 -7.19 7.20 2.94
CA ARG A 215 -8.21 6.85 1.95
C ARG A 215 -8.51 5.37 1.96
N LEU A 216 -9.79 5.03 1.91
CA LEU A 216 -10.29 3.67 1.79
C LEU A 216 -10.89 3.45 0.40
N ILE A 217 -10.48 2.38 -0.27
CA ILE A 217 -11.04 1.91 -1.53
C ILE A 217 -11.71 0.57 -1.26
N LEU A 218 -13.01 0.50 -1.51
CA LEU A 218 -13.80 -0.72 -1.41
C LEU A 218 -13.80 -1.44 -2.76
N ASN A 219 -13.58 -2.76 -2.76
CA ASN A 219 -13.71 -3.61 -3.94
C ASN A 219 -14.41 -4.94 -3.63
N HIS A 220 -14.38 -5.88 -4.57
CA HIS A 220 -14.89 -7.24 -4.41
C HIS A 220 -16.35 -7.27 -3.91
N PHE A 221 -17.23 -6.60 -4.65
CA PHE A 221 -18.65 -6.52 -4.30
C PHE A 221 -19.39 -7.79 -4.72
N SER A 222 -20.37 -8.21 -3.92
CA SER A 222 -21.26 -9.32 -4.28
C SER A 222 -21.99 -9.05 -5.59
N SER A 223 -22.17 -10.10 -6.39
CA SER A 223 -22.87 -10.05 -7.69
C SER A 223 -24.33 -9.60 -7.60
N ARG A 224 -24.90 -9.53 -6.39
CA ARG A 224 -26.22 -8.91 -6.15
C ARG A 224 -26.24 -7.42 -6.50
N TYR A 225 -25.08 -6.75 -6.47
CA TYR A 225 -24.94 -5.34 -6.84
C TYR A 225 -24.53 -5.26 -8.32
N LYS A 226 -25.39 -4.65 -9.14
CA LYS A 226 -25.14 -4.55 -10.59
C LYS A 226 -23.99 -3.57 -10.84
N GLY A 227 -23.01 -3.99 -11.63
CA GLY A 227 -21.88 -3.15 -12.08
C GLY A 227 -22.14 -2.38 -13.37
N ASP A 228 -23.40 -2.18 -13.77
CA ASP A 228 -23.77 -1.69 -15.12
C ASP A 228 -23.70 -0.15 -15.27
N GLY A 229 -23.35 0.58 -14.21
CA GLY A 229 -23.23 2.04 -14.21
C GLY A 229 -24.56 2.79 -14.35
N SER A 230 -25.71 2.11 -14.26
CA SER A 230 -27.02 2.76 -14.18
C SER A 230 -27.13 3.63 -12.91
N THR A 231 -28.00 4.64 -12.94
CA THR A 231 -28.24 5.53 -11.79
C THR A 231 -28.61 4.74 -10.54
N ASP A 232 -29.54 3.78 -10.65
CA ASP A 232 -29.94 2.92 -9.53
C ASP A 232 -28.77 2.14 -8.93
N SER A 233 -27.88 1.61 -9.79
CA SER A 233 -26.70 0.88 -9.33
C SER A 233 -25.69 1.79 -8.64
N MET A 234 -25.51 3.00 -9.16
CA MET A 234 -24.65 4.02 -8.54
C MET A 234 -25.19 4.48 -7.19
N ASP A 235 -26.51 4.62 -7.04
CA ASP A 235 -27.17 4.97 -5.77
C ASP A 235 -27.03 3.85 -4.73
N VAL A 236 -27.10 2.59 -5.16
CA VAL A 236 -26.80 1.43 -4.30
C VAL A 236 -25.35 1.46 -3.84
N MET A 237 -24.41 1.71 -4.76
CA MET A 237 -22.98 1.81 -4.41
C MET A 237 -22.68 3.00 -3.51
N ASP A 238 -23.39 4.13 -3.63
CA ASP A 238 -23.24 5.23 -2.67
C ASP A 238 -23.76 4.83 -1.29
N GLN A 239 -24.86 4.08 -1.18
CA GLN A 239 -25.31 3.56 0.12
C GLN A 239 -24.27 2.61 0.74
N VAL A 240 -23.65 1.74 -0.05
CA VAL A 240 -22.52 0.89 0.38
C VAL A 240 -21.36 1.75 0.89
N ARG A 241 -21.00 2.81 0.15
CA ARG A 241 -19.96 3.77 0.54
C ARG A 241 -20.28 4.44 1.88
N GLN A 242 -21.52 4.88 2.08
CA GLN A 242 -21.94 5.60 3.29
C GLN A 242 -21.81 4.75 4.58
N LEU A 243 -22.05 3.43 4.49
CA LEU A 243 -21.81 2.51 5.61
C LEU A 243 -20.34 2.50 6.04
N ALA A 244 -19.43 2.43 5.06
CA ALA A 244 -18.00 2.51 5.33
C ALA A 244 -17.58 3.89 5.85
N VAL A 245 -18.11 4.99 5.30
CA VAL A 245 -17.86 6.37 5.79
C VAL A 245 -18.22 6.50 7.27
N ALA A 246 -19.40 6.01 7.67
CA ALA A 246 -19.84 6.05 9.06
C ALA A 246 -18.88 5.31 10.01
N SER A 247 -18.34 4.17 9.57
CA SER A 247 -17.39 3.37 10.35
C SER A 247 -15.93 3.84 10.21
N PHE A 248 -15.58 4.57 9.15
CA PHE A 248 -14.24 5.12 8.95
C PHE A 248 -14.06 6.46 9.68
N GLY A 249 -15.09 7.30 9.69
CA GLY A 249 -15.01 8.67 10.20
C GLY A 249 -14.37 9.67 9.23
N SER A 250 -14.28 9.31 7.94
CA SER A 250 -13.77 10.17 6.86
C SER A 250 -14.60 9.91 5.59
N ASP A 251 -14.83 10.97 4.83
CA ASP A 251 -15.55 10.91 3.54
C ASP A 251 -14.67 10.40 2.38
N ASP A 252 -13.35 10.24 2.59
CA ASP A 252 -12.42 9.75 1.56
C ASP A 252 -12.50 8.21 1.41
N VAL A 253 -13.70 7.75 1.02
CA VAL A 253 -14.04 6.38 0.69
C VAL A 253 -14.46 6.30 -0.77
N VAL A 254 -13.93 5.34 -1.52
CA VAL A 254 -14.25 5.14 -2.94
C VAL A 254 -14.71 3.70 -3.16
N CYS A 255 -15.88 3.50 -3.77
CA CYS A 255 -16.26 2.20 -4.32
C CYS A 255 -15.61 2.02 -5.69
N ALA A 256 -14.72 1.04 -5.80
CA ALA A 256 -14.02 0.72 -7.03
C ALA A 256 -14.98 0.25 -8.13
N ARG A 257 -14.63 0.50 -9.37
CA ARG A 257 -15.35 0.02 -10.56
C ARG A 257 -14.33 -0.48 -11.58
N ASP A 258 -14.78 -1.33 -12.48
CA ASP A 258 -13.94 -1.82 -13.56
C ASP A 258 -13.32 -0.65 -14.33
N PHE A 259 -12.02 -0.79 -14.63
CA PHE A 259 -11.20 0.23 -15.29
C PHE A 259 -11.01 1.55 -14.52
N MET A 260 -11.47 1.66 -13.27
CA MET A 260 -11.24 2.84 -12.45
C MET A 260 -9.74 3.01 -12.16
N GLN A 261 -9.25 4.25 -12.32
CA GLN A 261 -7.89 4.62 -11.95
C GLN A 261 -7.94 5.56 -10.75
N VAL A 262 -7.21 5.20 -9.69
CA VAL A 262 -7.08 6.04 -8.49
C VAL A 262 -5.64 6.52 -8.38
N THR A 263 -5.46 7.84 -8.36
CA THR A 263 -4.14 8.45 -8.21
C THR A 263 -3.81 8.60 -6.73
N VAL A 264 -2.67 8.05 -6.31
CA VAL A 264 -2.10 8.25 -4.97
C VAL A 264 -1.10 9.40 -5.01
N ALA A 265 -1.49 10.53 -4.40
CA ALA A 265 -0.68 11.74 -4.36
C ALA A 265 0.62 11.51 -3.58
N LEU A 266 1.69 12.21 -3.99
CA LEU A 266 2.94 12.22 -3.23
C LEU A 266 2.74 12.92 -1.88
N ARG A 267 3.42 12.42 -0.85
CA ARG A 267 3.42 13.06 0.46
C ARG A 267 4.20 14.38 0.41
N SER A 268 3.69 15.39 1.11
CA SER A 268 4.44 16.62 1.38
C SER A 268 5.59 16.32 2.34
N SER A 269 6.69 17.06 2.21
CA SER A 269 7.76 17.09 3.22
C SER A 269 7.36 17.88 4.46
N GLU A 270 6.26 18.63 4.37
CA GLU A 270 5.65 19.37 5.47
C GLU A 270 4.52 18.50 6.01
N ALA A 271 4.81 17.85 7.14
CA ALA A 271 3.86 17.29 8.09
C ALA A 271 4.27 17.82 9.46
#